data_AF-A0AAE9MSR2-F1
#
_entry.id   AF-A0AAE9MSR2-F1
#
_cell.length_a   1.000
_cell.length_b   1.000
_cell.length_c   1.000
_cell.angle_alpha   90.00
_cell.angle_beta   90.00
_cell.angle_gamma   90.00
#
_symmetry.space_group_name_H-M   'P 1'
#
loop_
_entity.id
_entity.type
_entity.pdbx_description
1 polymer ?
#
loop_
_entity_poly.entity_id
_entity_poly.type
_entity_poly.pdbx_seq_one_letter_code
_entity_poly.pdbx_strand_id
1 'polypeptide(L)'
;MIKNFCKFAALVVFSLFVFSCSGKGREDETEHQEIQPKVDSQAGQTLENKKDGAAQSGTDKDDSANKANDLYKKALNEASIIFEFETVNKKISLSLIADKNVKIEGAVPSEIPADGSEIEVFIAKNSIALLGDVKELKILDSGILNKVKIIKAPDLRLLDISFSGLKNIEFLDCPVLENLVLEGNKQMERPDFSSLKGLKKLNLAKTAIHEVDFSSFSHLEYLDISSVNLKALDLTKNIELKELYCENAGLKNLDVSKNVKLTHLNCRENRLDDLSIFQNKELKFLDCGKNGLDTLLINLNTKLQRLHCDSNEIKDLDISSLKEIEEVYCYRNKIENIVLGSNIKLKSLFCFENNIDEKSMKTLFDSLIAGDGYNFKTIVVYAEKNPNLIYKPDKYFDHNFVPTEEMLNSSSFKFWKVYFTLYGLEDIGSILDSLLQKTGEAL
;
A
#
# COMPACT_ATOMS: atom_id res chain seq x y z
N MET A 1 31.72 -23.36 -9.10
CA MET A 1 31.21 -24.72 -8.82
C MET A 1 32.19 -25.38 -7.85
N ILE A 2 31.73 -25.96 -6.74
CA ILE A 2 32.54 -26.38 -5.56
C ILE A 2 33.06 -25.18 -4.71
N LYS A 3 32.10 -24.41 -4.14
CA LYS A 3 32.27 -23.69 -2.86
C LYS A 3 30.95 -23.20 -2.26
N ASN A 4 29.84 -23.33 -2.99
CA ASN A 4 28.48 -23.08 -2.48
C ASN A 4 27.70 -24.35 -2.06
N PHE A 5 28.34 -25.52 -1.99
CA PHE A 5 27.65 -26.77 -1.59
C PHE A 5 27.70 -27.06 -0.08
N CYS A 6 28.40 -26.24 0.72
CA CYS A 6 28.53 -26.47 2.18
C CYS A 6 27.68 -25.54 3.06
N LYS A 7 26.78 -24.73 2.50
CA LYS A 7 25.82 -23.93 3.29
C LYS A 7 24.37 -24.41 3.19
N PHE A 8 24.10 -25.47 2.42
CA PHE A 8 22.78 -26.09 2.32
C PHE A 8 22.62 -27.39 3.14
N ALA A 9 23.67 -27.84 3.83
CA ALA A 9 23.63 -29.06 4.66
C ALA A 9 23.32 -28.80 6.15
N ALA A 10 23.04 -27.57 6.56
CA ALA A 10 22.77 -27.23 7.96
C ALA A 10 21.30 -26.82 8.26
N LEU A 11 20.40 -26.88 7.26
CA LEU A 11 19.01 -26.41 7.42
C LEU A 11 17.95 -27.43 6.99
N VAL A 12 18.30 -28.73 6.94
CA VAL A 12 17.36 -29.85 6.72
C VAL A 12 17.36 -30.86 7.88
N VAL A 13 18.04 -30.57 9.00
CA VAL A 13 18.16 -31.51 10.15
C VAL A 13 17.31 -31.11 11.36
N PHE A 14 16.42 -30.12 11.27
CA PHE A 14 15.58 -29.72 12.42
C PHE A 14 14.07 -29.85 12.23
N SER A 15 13.61 -30.64 11.25
CA SER A 15 12.18 -30.86 10.99
C SER A 15 11.73 -32.33 10.96
N LEU A 16 12.56 -33.28 11.40
CA LEU A 16 12.14 -34.69 11.52
C LEU A 16 12.69 -35.33 12.80
N PHE A 17 12.14 -34.95 13.96
CA PHE A 17 12.29 -35.72 15.21
C PHE A 17 11.11 -35.53 16.17
N VAL A 18 9.87 -35.69 15.68
CA VAL A 18 8.74 -36.16 16.51
C VAL A 18 7.81 -36.94 15.58
N PHE A 19 8.13 -38.18 15.23
CA PHE A 19 7.16 -39.23 14.87
C PHE A 19 7.90 -40.56 14.58
N SER A 20 7.98 -41.41 15.61
CA SER A 20 8.11 -42.88 15.55
C SER A 20 7.99 -43.31 17.02
N CYS A 21 7.11 -44.21 17.46
CA CYS A 21 6.68 -45.52 17.00
C CYS A 21 5.32 -45.81 17.69
N SER A 22 4.44 -46.74 17.37
CA SER A 22 4.26 -47.74 16.30
C SER A 22 2.93 -48.42 16.67
N GLY A 23 1.99 -48.52 15.73
CA GLY A 23 0.82 -49.38 15.90
C GLY A 23 1.07 -50.78 15.34
N LYS A 24 0.61 -51.81 16.06
CA LYS A 24 -0.32 -52.88 15.61
C LYS A 24 -0.20 -54.15 16.47
N GLY A 25 -1.35 -54.70 16.89
CA GLY A 25 -1.62 -56.14 16.81
C GLY A 25 -2.09 -56.90 18.06
N ARG A 26 -3.42 -56.99 18.21
CA ARG A 26 -4.29 -58.16 18.53
C ARG A 26 -4.30 -58.88 19.90
N GLU A 27 -5.57 -59.10 20.34
CA GLU A 27 -6.20 -60.25 21.05
C GLU A 27 -5.67 -60.53 22.48
N ASP A 28 -6.45 -60.69 23.55
CA ASP A 28 -7.79 -61.25 23.75
C ASP A 28 -8.35 -60.86 25.14
N GLU A 29 -9.68 -60.98 25.30
CA GLU A 29 -10.44 -61.33 26.53
C GLU A 29 -10.33 -60.42 27.78
N THR A 30 -11.34 -60.06 28.57
CA THR A 30 -12.73 -60.51 28.81
C THR A 30 -13.39 -59.44 29.73
N GLU A 31 -14.73 -59.30 29.64
CA GLU A 31 -15.72 -59.04 30.72
C GLU A 31 -15.49 -57.92 31.78
N HIS A 32 -16.45 -57.19 32.34
CA HIS A 32 -17.91 -57.06 32.24
C HIS A 32 -18.28 -55.78 33.02
N GLN A 33 -19.33 -55.10 32.56
CA GLN A 33 -20.42 -54.46 33.32
C GLN A 33 -20.17 -53.50 34.51
N GLU A 34 -20.73 -52.31 34.34
CA GLU A 34 -21.74 -51.64 35.20
C GLU A 34 -21.34 -51.37 36.67
N ILE A 35 -21.58 -50.19 37.25
CA ILE A 35 -22.88 -49.77 37.80
C ILE A 35 -22.63 -48.35 38.36
N GLN A 36 -23.38 -47.35 37.89
CA GLN A 36 -23.82 -46.20 38.71
C GLN A 36 -24.96 -46.72 39.63
N PRO A 37 -25.32 -46.17 40.82
CA PRO A 37 -25.32 -44.73 41.17
C PRO A 37 -25.29 -44.37 42.70
N LYS A 38 -25.64 -43.10 43.01
CA LYS A 38 -26.37 -42.58 44.19
C LYS A 38 -25.63 -42.45 45.54
N VAL A 39 -25.45 -41.25 46.12
CA VAL A 39 -26.40 -40.27 46.75
C VAL A 39 -26.40 -40.41 48.28
N ASP A 40 -26.51 -39.24 48.96
CA ASP A 40 -26.76 -38.98 50.38
C ASP A 40 -25.55 -39.10 51.34
N SER A 41 -25.36 -38.32 52.41
CA SER A 41 -26.04 -37.13 52.96
C SER A 41 -25.26 -36.71 54.23
N GLN A 42 -25.41 -35.44 54.66
CA GLN A 42 -25.29 -34.94 56.06
C GLN A 42 -23.95 -35.16 56.80
N ALA A 43 -23.57 -34.52 57.90
CA ALA A 43 -23.83 -33.27 58.61
C ALA A 43 -22.80 -33.27 59.76
N GLY A 44 -22.52 -32.12 60.39
CA GLY A 44 -21.82 -32.03 61.68
C GLY A 44 -20.55 -31.17 61.62
N GLN A 45 -20.62 -29.90 62.03
CA GLN A 45 -20.44 -29.40 63.41
C GLN A 45 -18.99 -28.97 63.72
N THR A 46 -18.82 -27.64 63.70
CA THR A 46 -18.16 -26.78 64.70
C THR A 46 -17.03 -27.35 65.56
N LEU A 47 -15.87 -26.69 65.51
CA LEU A 47 -15.03 -26.41 66.67
C LEU A 47 -14.48 -24.98 66.57
N GLU A 48 -14.83 -24.17 67.57
CA GLU A 48 -14.22 -22.88 67.88
C GLU A 48 -12.74 -23.06 68.26
N ASN A 49 -11.89 -22.08 67.90
CA ASN A 49 -10.85 -21.63 68.80
C ASN A 49 -10.59 -20.13 68.61
N LYS A 50 -10.63 -19.42 69.75
CA LYS A 50 -10.39 -17.98 69.91
C LYS A 50 -8.90 -17.65 69.82
N LYS A 51 -8.64 -16.48 69.20
CA LYS A 51 -7.68 -15.40 69.52
C LYS A 51 -6.28 -15.76 70.02
N ASP A 52 -5.25 -15.22 69.35
CA ASP A 52 -4.55 -14.02 69.84
C ASP A 52 -3.64 -13.43 68.75
N GLY A 53 -3.42 -12.12 68.82
CA GLY A 53 -3.17 -11.26 67.66
C GLY A 53 -1.72 -11.08 67.20
N ALA A 54 -1.60 -10.46 66.04
CA ALA A 54 -0.44 -9.65 65.63
C ALA A 54 -0.81 -8.81 64.39
N ALA A 55 -0.62 -7.50 64.52
CA ALA A 55 -0.33 -6.52 63.48
C ALA A 55 -1.23 -6.43 62.22
N GLN A 56 -2.02 -5.36 62.20
CA GLN A 56 -2.45 -4.67 60.97
C GLN A 56 -1.25 -4.38 60.06
N SER A 57 -1.24 -4.94 58.86
CA SER A 57 -0.57 -4.36 57.66
C SER A 57 -1.10 -5.04 56.39
N GLY A 58 -2.40 -4.92 56.13
CA GLY A 58 -3.05 -5.65 55.04
C GLY A 58 -4.14 -4.91 54.26
N THR A 59 -4.41 -3.63 54.51
CA THR A 59 -5.59 -2.94 53.94
C THR A 59 -5.26 -1.91 52.85
N ASP A 60 -4.06 -1.33 52.82
CA ASP A 60 -3.78 -0.19 51.90
C ASP A 60 -3.49 -0.61 50.44
N LYS A 61 -3.06 -1.85 50.20
CA LYS A 61 -2.78 -2.34 48.84
C LYS A 61 -4.04 -2.77 48.08
N ASP A 62 -5.01 -3.37 48.78
CA ASP A 62 -6.29 -3.76 48.16
C ASP A 62 -7.17 -2.54 47.88
N ASP A 63 -7.19 -1.54 48.78
CA ASP A 63 -7.96 -0.31 48.57
C ASP A 63 -7.39 0.55 47.43
N SER A 64 -6.06 0.61 47.28
CA SER A 64 -5.41 1.37 46.20
C SER A 64 -5.56 0.69 44.84
N ALA A 65 -5.46 -0.63 44.76
CA ALA A 65 -5.69 -1.40 43.54
C ALA A 65 -7.16 -1.31 43.06
N ASN A 66 -8.11 -1.40 44.00
CA ASN A 66 -9.53 -1.24 43.70
C ASN A 66 -9.84 0.19 43.21
N LYS A 67 -9.29 1.21 43.86
CA LYS A 67 -9.46 2.61 43.45
C LYS A 67 -8.85 2.91 42.07
N ALA A 68 -7.69 2.33 41.75
CA ALA A 68 -7.07 2.48 40.42
C ALA A 68 -7.92 1.81 39.31
N ASN A 69 -8.54 0.67 39.62
CA ASN A 69 -9.43 -0.02 38.70
C ASN A 69 -10.73 0.76 38.44
N ASP A 70 -11.28 1.42 39.46
CA ASP A 70 -12.47 2.27 39.34
C ASP A 70 -12.17 3.54 38.53
N LEU A 71 -10.99 4.16 38.73
CA LEU A 71 -10.52 5.30 37.92
C LEU A 71 -10.38 4.92 36.44
N TYR A 72 -9.79 3.75 36.15
CA TYR A 72 -9.66 3.23 34.78
C TYR A 72 -11.03 3.01 34.11
N LYS A 73 -11.99 2.40 34.81
CA LYS A 73 -13.36 2.22 34.29
C LYS A 73 -14.06 3.55 34.03
N LYS A 74 -13.90 4.52 34.94
CA LYS A 74 -14.45 5.87 34.77
C LYS A 74 -13.84 6.54 33.53
N ALA A 75 -12.53 6.45 33.36
CA ALA A 75 -11.83 7.00 32.20
C ALA A 75 -12.33 6.42 30.88
N LEU A 76 -12.57 5.11 30.79
CA LEU A 76 -13.14 4.49 29.59
C LEU A 76 -14.53 5.04 29.23
N ASN A 77 -15.34 5.42 30.23
CA ASN A 77 -16.66 6.01 29.99
C ASN A 77 -16.58 7.49 29.57
N GLU A 78 -15.52 8.20 29.95
CA GLU A 78 -15.31 9.62 29.68
C GLU A 78 -14.37 9.87 28.50
N ALA A 79 -13.80 8.81 27.92
CA ALA A 79 -12.79 8.89 26.88
C ALA A 79 -13.29 9.55 25.59
N SER A 80 -12.45 10.38 24.98
CA SER A 80 -12.64 10.90 23.63
C SER A 80 -12.38 9.81 22.58
N ILE A 81 -11.31 9.05 22.80
CA ILE A 81 -10.83 7.97 21.92
C ILE A 81 -10.46 6.77 22.79
N ILE A 82 -10.87 5.58 22.36
CA ILE A 82 -10.53 4.30 22.98
C ILE A 82 -9.78 3.45 21.96
N PHE A 83 -8.63 2.91 22.39
CA PHE A 83 -7.90 1.88 21.66
C PHE A 83 -8.08 0.54 22.37
N GLU A 84 -8.23 -0.54 21.63
CA GLU A 84 -8.23 -1.90 22.13
C GLU A 84 -7.10 -2.70 21.48
N PHE A 85 -6.35 -3.43 22.28
CA PHE A 85 -5.16 -4.18 21.87
C PHE A 85 -5.36 -5.67 22.08
N GLU A 86 -4.77 -6.48 21.19
CA GLU A 86 -4.77 -7.94 21.34
C GLU A 86 -3.91 -8.40 22.51
N THR A 87 -2.84 -7.65 22.80
CA THR A 87 -1.85 -7.99 23.81
C THR A 87 -1.50 -6.78 24.66
N VAL A 88 -1.13 -7.05 25.91
CA VAL A 88 -0.61 -6.06 26.86
C VAL A 88 0.89 -6.22 27.04
N ASN A 89 1.53 -5.29 27.75
CA ASN A 89 2.97 -5.27 28.02
C ASN A 89 3.85 -5.14 26.77
N LYS A 90 3.33 -4.39 25.78
CA LYS A 90 4.05 -4.00 24.57
C LYS A 90 4.19 -2.49 24.54
N LYS A 91 5.10 -2.00 23.71
CA LYS A 91 5.22 -0.58 23.42
C LYS A 91 4.62 -0.29 22.06
N ILE A 92 3.99 0.86 21.93
CA ILE A 92 3.59 1.44 20.65
C ILE A 92 4.25 2.80 20.49
N SER A 93 4.42 3.23 19.25
CA SER A 93 4.73 4.61 18.95
C SER A 93 3.43 5.42 18.79
N LEU A 94 3.34 6.55 19.47
CA LEU A 94 2.19 7.44 19.41
C LEU A 94 2.66 8.89 19.31
N SER A 95 2.05 9.65 18.41
CA SER A 95 2.21 11.10 18.29
C SER A 95 0.83 11.75 18.24
N LEU A 96 0.66 12.89 18.91
CA LEU A 96 -0.56 13.67 18.81
C LEU A 96 -0.29 15.17 18.86
N ILE A 97 -1.19 15.94 18.24
CA ILE A 97 -1.24 17.40 18.35
C ILE A 97 -2.54 17.77 19.06
N ALA A 98 -2.45 18.62 20.08
CA ALA A 98 -3.58 19.11 20.87
C ALA A 98 -3.26 20.50 21.45
N ASP A 99 -4.23 21.16 22.10
CA ASP A 99 -3.99 22.45 22.75
C ASP A 99 -3.21 22.35 24.06
N LYS A 100 -3.26 21.17 24.67
CA LYS A 100 -2.58 20.83 25.92
C LYS A 100 -2.25 19.35 25.91
N ASN A 101 -1.25 18.97 26.69
CA ASN A 101 -0.91 17.57 26.89
C ASN A 101 -2.14 16.74 27.24
N VAL A 102 -2.20 15.54 26.66
CA VAL A 102 -3.38 14.68 26.72
C VAL A 102 -3.14 13.61 27.75
N LYS A 103 -4.09 13.47 28.68
CA LYS A 103 -4.04 12.40 29.67
C LYS A 103 -4.40 11.08 29.00
N ILE A 104 -3.62 10.04 29.29
CA ILE A 104 -3.82 8.69 28.79
C ILE A 104 -3.98 7.74 29.97
N GLU A 105 -5.04 6.92 29.94
CA GLU A 105 -5.34 5.94 30.97
C GLU A 105 -5.19 4.53 30.40
N GLY A 106 -4.64 3.61 31.19
CA GLY A 106 -4.29 2.26 30.73
C GLY A 106 -2.89 2.13 30.10
N ALA A 107 -2.08 3.18 30.14
CA ALA A 107 -0.75 3.23 29.54
C ALA A 107 0.27 4.00 30.40
N VAL A 108 1.55 3.87 30.07
CA VAL A 108 2.67 4.63 30.65
C VAL A 108 3.49 5.25 29.52
N PRO A 109 3.82 6.56 29.54
CA PRO A 109 3.46 7.55 30.57
C PRO A 109 1.96 7.83 30.62
N SER A 110 1.47 8.39 31.74
CA SER A 110 0.04 8.73 31.95
C SER A 110 -0.38 10.04 31.27
N GLU A 111 0.54 10.69 30.57
CA GLU A 111 0.34 11.95 29.87
C GLU A 111 1.23 11.98 28.62
N ILE A 112 0.69 12.50 27.53
CA ILE A 112 1.32 12.55 26.21
C ILE A 112 1.52 14.01 25.82
N PRO A 113 2.73 14.40 25.34
CA PRO A 113 2.98 15.72 24.79
C PRO A 113 2.04 16.07 23.63
N ALA A 114 1.58 17.32 23.59
CA ALA A 114 0.66 17.80 22.56
C ALA A 114 1.33 18.49 21.36
N ASP A 115 2.65 18.38 21.25
CA ASP A 115 3.48 19.10 20.28
C ASP A 115 3.78 18.29 19.01
N GLY A 116 3.19 17.09 18.88
CA GLY A 116 3.45 16.17 17.77
C GLY A 116 4.70 15.31 17.94
N SER A 117 5.42 15.42 19.06
CA SER A 117 6.55 14.53 19.34
C SER A 117 6.12 13.07 19.36
N GLU A 118 6.92 12.23 18.72
CA GLU A 118 6.74 10.78 18.76
C GLU A 118 7.21 10.25 20.12
N ILE A 119 6.33 9.56 20.83
CA ILE A 119 6.64 8.96 22.12
C ILE A 119 6.35 7.46 22.14
N GLU A 120 7.19 6.71 22.83
CA GLU A 120 6.90 5.31 23.15
C GLU A 120 5.90 5.24 24.32
N VAL A 121 4.77 4.59 24.09
CA VAL A 121 3.74 4.34 25.09
C VAL A 121 3.71 2.85 25.42
N PHE A 122 3.92 2.51 26.69
CA PHE A 122 3.79 1.15 27.21
C PHE A 122 2.33 0.84 27.54
N ILE A 123 1.81 -0.20 26.91
CA ILE A 123 0.43 -0.68 27.04
C ILE A 123 0.29 -1.51 28.33
N ALA A 124 -0.31 -0.92 29.37
CA ALA A 124 -0.49 -1.59 30.65
C ALA A 124 -1.82 -2.36 30.75
N LYS A 125 -2.79 -2.01 29.90
CA LYS A 125 -4.14 -2.60 29.83
C LYS A 125 -4.50 -2.92 28.38
N ASN A 126 -5.43 -3.85 28.20
CA ASN A 126 -5.94 -4.23 26.88
C ASN A 126 -6.78 -3.13 26.21
N SER A 127 -7.13 -2.08 26.95
CA SER A 127 -7.69 -0.86 26.38
C SER A 127 -6.99 0.36 26.92
N ILE A 128 -6.92 1.40 26.09
CA ILE A 128 -6.37 2.71 26.44
C ILE A 128 -7.41 3.77 26.14
N ALA A 129 -7.57 4.72 27.06
CA ALA A 129 -8.42 5.89 26.90
C ALA A 129 -7.58 7.15 26.75
N LEU A 130 -7.83 7.94 25.69
CA LEU A 130 -7.37 9.32 25.60
C LEU A 130 -8.45 10.27 26.12
N LEU A 131 -8.05 11.13 27.05
CA LEU A 131 -8.90 12.13 27.70
C LEU A 131 -8.44 13.52 27.27
N GLY A 132 -9.00 14.03 26.18
CA GLY A 132 -8.68 15.35 25.66
C GLY A 132 -9.12 15.58 24.22
N ASP A 133 -9.02 16.84 23.80
CA ASP A 133 -9.34 17.28 22.44
C ASP A 133 -8.09 17.17 21.57
N VAL A 134 -8.07 16.14 20.72
CA VAL A 134 -6.93 15.82 19.84
C VAL A 134 -7.22 16.35 18.44
N LYS A 135 -6.27 17.09 17.86
CA LYS A 135 -6.34 17.65 16.51
C LYS A 135 -5.73 16.73 15.46
N GLU A 136 -4.60 16.11 15.80
CA GLU A 136 -3.95 15.11 14.97
C GLU A 136 -3.54 13.93 15.85
N LEU A 137 -3.69 12.72 15.34
CA LEU A 137 -3.31 11.50 16.05
C LEU A 137 -2.65 10.52 15.08
N LYS A 138 -1.49 10.02 15.46
CA LYS A 138 -0.75 9.00 14.70
C LYS A 138 -0.36 7.83 15.60
N ILE A 139 -0.67 6.62 15.15
CA ILE A 139 -0.22 5.35 15.75
C ILE A 139 0.27 4.47 14.61
N LEU A 140 1.59 4.35 14.48
CA LEU A 140 2.22 3.67 13.36
C LEU A 140 2.82 2.33 13.81
N ASP A 141 2.76 1.34 12.92
CA ASP A 141 3.54 0.11 13.01
C ASP A 141 3.40 -0.65 14.34
N SER A 142 2.25 -0.53 15.00
CA SER A 142 2.05 -1.19 16.29
C SER A 142 1.90 -2.71 16.14
N GLY A 143 1.29 -3.17 15.05
CA GLY A 143 1.02 -4.58 14.75
C GLY A 143 0.17 -5.33 15.79
N ILE A 144 -0.39 -4.63 16.79
CA ILE A 144 -1.08 -5.22 17.95
C ILE A 144 -2.45 -4.59 18.24
N LEU A 145 -2.83 -3.57 17.48
CA LEU A 145 -4.07 -2.84 17.66
C LEU A 145 -5.23 -3.64 17.07
N ASN A 146 -6.23 -3.95 17.87
CA ASN A 146 -7.39 -4.73 17.44
C ASN A 146 -8.53 -3.83 16.95
N LYS A 147 -8.89 -2.83 17.76
CA LYS A 147 -10.03 -1.94 17.51
C LYS A 147 -9.73 -0.52 17.96
N VAL A 148 -10.28 0.45 17.24
CA VAL A 148 -10.35 1.85 17.67
C VAL A 148 -11.80 2.31 17.70
N LYS A 149 -12.18 2.99 18.78
CA LYS A 149 -13.47 3.65 18.88
C LYS A 149 -13.26 5.12 19.18
N ILE A 150 -13.70 5.99 18.28
CA ILE A 150 -13.70 7.42 18.51
C ILE A 150 -15.09 7.83 18.97
N ILE A 151 -15.19 8.18 20.24
CA ILE A 151 -16.45 8.53 20.89
C ILE A 151 -16.78 10.00 20.60
N LYS A 152 -15.82 10.89 20.84
CA LYS A 152 -15.96 12.33 20.64
C LYS A 152 -14.60 12.97 20.41
N ALA A 153 -14.34 13.41 19.18
CA ALA A 153 -13.13 14.11 18.80
C ALA A 153 -13.49 15.29 17.85
N PRO A 154 -14.07 16.38 18.40
CA PRO A 154 -14.69 17.44 17.60
C PRO A 154 -13.67 18.26 16.79
N ASP A 155 -12.40 18.21 17.19
CA ASP A 155 -11.30 18.95 16.57
C ASP A 155 -10.33 18.07 15.77
N LEU A 156 -10.56 16.75 15.71
CA LEU A 156 -9.67 15.81 15.05
C LEU A 156 -9.74 15.97 13.53
N ARG A 157 -8.66 16.47 12.93
CA ARG A 157 -8.51 16.73 11.49
C ARG A 157 -7.72 15.65 10.77
N LEU A 158 -6.77 15.01 11.47
CA LEU A 158 -5.92 13.96 10.91
C LEU A 158 -5.90 12.75 11.85
N LEU A 159 -6.17 11.58 11.27
CA LEU A 159 -5.98 10.30 11.92
C LEU A 159 -5.14 9.37 11.05
N ASP A 160 -4.02 8.92 11.57
CA ASP A 160 -3.15 7.93 10.93
C ASP A 160 -2.97 6.73 11.86
N ILE A 161 -3.49 5.58 11.44
CA ILE A 161 -3.34 4.32 12.17
C ILE A 161 -2.74 3.25 11.25
N SER A 162 -1.73 3.64 10.47
CA SER A 162 -1.12 2.76 9.46
C SER A 162 -0.36 1.59 10.11
N PHE A 163 -0.40 0.43 9.45
CA PHE A 163 0.34 -0.80 9.80
C PHE A 163 0.16 -1.26 11.25
N SER A 164 -0.98 -0.93 11.87
CA SER A 164 -1.21 -1.17 13.29
C SER A 164 -1.87 -2.51 13.63
N GLY A 165 -2.24 -3.30 12.62
CA GLY A 165 -2.97 -4.57 12.82
C GLY A 165 -4.47 -4.39 13.02
N LEU A 166 -4.98 -3.17 12.81
CA LEU A 166 -6.34 -2.77 13.08
C LEU A 166 -7.36 -3.63 12.31
N LYS A 167 -8.35 -4.17 13.02
CA LYS A 167 -9.45 -4.94 12.41
C LYS A 167 -10.72 -4.13 12.22
N ASN A 168 -10.97 -3.20 13.15
CA ASN A 168 -12.21 -2.43 13.16
C ASN A 168 -11.96 -1.01 13.69
N ILE A 169 -12.61 -0.03 13.07
CA ILE A 169 -12.69 1.33 13.55
C ILE A 169 -14.13 1.84 13.55
N GLU A 170 -14.52 2.52 14.63
CA GLU A 170 -15.84 3.13 14.80
C GLU A 170 -15.71 4.64 15.01
N PHE A 171 -16.51 5.42 14.29
CA PHE A 171 -16.55 6.88 14.36
C PHE A 171 -17.93 7.37 14.82
N LEU A 172 -18.05 7.83 16.08
CA LEU A 172 -19.32 8.34 16.61
C LEU A 172 -19.47 9.85 16.41
N ASP A 173 -18.45 10.64 16.73
CA ASP A 173 -18.46 12.11 16.63
C ASP A 173 -17.07 12.65 16.22
N CYS A 174 -16.82 12.69 14.92
CA CYS A 174 -15.60 13.23 14.26
C CYS A 174 -15.95 14.17 13.09
N PRO A 175 -16.64 15.29 13.35
CA PRO A 175 -17.28 16.08 12.30
C PRO A 175 -16.31 16.83 11.38
N VAL A 176 -15.08 17.07 11.83
CA VAL A 176 -14.06 17.85 11.11
C VAL A 176 -12.90 17.01 10.59
N LEU A 177 -13.01 15.68 10.58
CA LEU A 177 -11.96 14.80 10.08
C LEU A 177 -11.78 15.00 8.57
N GLU A 178 -10.58 15.42 8.17
CA GLU A 178 -10.25 15.72 6.78
C GLU A 178 -9.29 14.69 6.16
N ASN A 179 -8.41 14.10 6.98
CA ASN A 179 -7.41 13.13 6.54
C ASN A 179 -7.48 11.85 7.37
N LEU A 180 -7.72 10.72 6.69
CA LEU A 180 -7.75 9.40 7.30
C LEU A 180 -6.79 8.46 6.56
N VAL A 181 -5.82 7.93 7.31
CA VAL A 181 -4.82 6.98 6.82
C VAL A 181 -4.95 5.68 7.60
N LEU A 182 -5.27 4.60 6.89
CA LEU A 182 -5.49 3.26 7.44
C LEU A 182 -4.64 2.21 6.70
N GLU A 183 -3.57 2.65 6.03
CA GLU A 183 -2.73 1.80 5.18
C GLU A 183 -2.23 0.56 5.92
N GLY A 184 -2.17 -0.57 5.25
CA GLY A 184 -1.49 -1.76 5.75
C GLY A 184 -2.22 -2.52 6.86
N ASN A 185 -3.43 -2.10 7.23
CA ASN A 185 -4.30 -2.84 8.15
C ASN A 185 -4.97 -4.02 7.43
N LYS A 186 -4.18 -5.08 7.19
CA LYS A 186 -4.54 -6.27 6.40
C LYS A 186 -5.68 -7.12 6.96
N GLN A 187 -6.18 -6.82 8.15
CA GLN A 187 -7.29 -7.54 8.79
C GLN A 187 -8.58 -6.70 8.84
N MET A 188 -8.55 -5.47 8.32
CA MET A 188 -9.71 -4.60 8.24
C MET A 188 -10.53 -4.94 6.99
N GLU A 189 -11.77 -5.40 7.18
CA GLU A 189 -12.63 -5.84 6.06
C GLU A 189 -13.83 -4.92 5.78
N ARG A 190 -14.45 -4.36 6.83
CA ARG A 190 -15.73 -3.62 6.74
C ARG A 190 -15.80 -2.42 7.69
N PRO A 191 -14.99 -1.38 7.48
CA PRO A 191 -15.11 -0.16 8.28
C PRO A 191 -16.40 0.59 7.92
N ASP A 192 -17.00 1.28 8.90
CA ASP A 192 -18.11 2.19 8.67
C ASP A 192 -17.58 3.64 8.60
N PHE A 193 -17.69 4.23 7.41
CA PHE A 193 -17.28 5.61 7.16
C PHE A 193 -18.45 6.58 6.95
N SER A 194 -19.69 6.13 7.20
CA SER A 194 -20.91 6.89 6.86
C SER A 194 -21.01 8.28 7.51
N SER A 195 -20.34 8.48 8.65
CA SER A 195 -20.27 9.75 9.36
C SER A 195 -19.22 10.72 8.82
N LEU A 196 -18.26 10.25 8.00
CA LEU A 196 -17.05 10.99 7.61
C LEU A 196 -17.21 11.83 6.33
N LYS A 197 -18.29 12.59 6.24
CA LYS A 197 -18.67 13.37 5.02
C LYS A 197 -17.71 14.52 4.67
N GLY A 198 -16.87 14.92 5.62
CA GLY A 198 -15.88 16.00 5.48
C GLY A 198 -14.51 15.56 4.96
N LEU A 199 -14.30 14.27 4.70
CA LEU A 199 -13.00 13.75 4.27
C LEU A 199 -12.54 14.37 2.95
N LYS A 200 -11.28 14.80 2.93
CA LYS A 200 -10.55 15.28 1.76
C LYS A 200 -9.49 14.28 1.30
N LYS A 201 -8.92 13.51 2.23
CA LYS A 201 -7.91 12.49 1.94
C LYS A 201 -8.24 11.18 2.62
N LEU A 202 -8.21 10.10 1.86
CA LEU A 202 -8.47 8.77 2.35
C LEU A 202 -7.43 7.80 1.78
N ASN A 203 -6.65 7.18 2.65
CA ASN A 203 -5.71 6.12 2.29
C ASN A 203 -6.14 4.81 2.95
N LEU A 204 -6.54 3.85 2.12
CA LEU A 204 -6.95 2.49 2.47
C LEU A 204 -6.00 1.44 1.88
N ALA A 205 -4.84 1.84 1.37
CA ALA A 205 -3.93 0.95 0.65
C ALA A 205 -3.56 -0.27 1.51
N LYS A 206 -3.42 -1.44 0.87
CA LYS A 206 -2.98 -2.69 1.52
C LYS A 206 -3.87 -3.13 2.71
N THR A 207 -5.15 -2.76 2.70
CA THR A 207 -6.17 -3.28 3.62
C THR A 207 -6.90 -4.48 3.01
N ALA A 208 -7.72 -5.19 3.80
CA ALA A 208 -8.56 -6.31 3.32
C ALA A 208 -9.99 -5.88 2.99
N ILE A 209 -10.20 -4.58 2.78
CA ILE A 209 -11.52 -4.02 2.47
C ILE A 209 -11.94 -4.50 1.08
N HIS A 210 -13.21 -4.88 0.95
CA HIS A 210 -13.78 -5.39 -0.31
C HIS A 210 -14.98 -4.60 -0.82
N GLU A 211 -15.50 -3.69 0.00
CA GLU A 211 -16.68 -2.87 -0.30
C GLU A 211 -16.62 -1.56 0.50
N VAL A 212 -16.76 -0.42 -0.20
CA VAL A 212 -16.86 0.92 0.38
C VAL A 212 -17.78 1.75 -0.50
N ASP A 213 -18.70 2.49 0.11
CA ASP A 213 -19.49 3.50 -0.58
C ASP A 213 -18.77 4.86 -0.54
N PHE A 214 -18.18 5.26 -1.67
CA PHE A 214 -17.49 6.54 -1.79
C PHE A 214 -18.44 7.72 -2.06
N SER A 215 -19.74 7.49 -2.24
CA SER A 215 -20.72 8.53 -2.59
C SER A 215 -20.87 9.61 -1.52
N SER A 216 -20.54 9.28 -0.28
CA SER A 216 -20.59 10.19 0.87
C SER A 216 -19.41 11.16 0.94
N PHE A 217 -18.31 10.91 0.22
CA PHE A 217 -17.09 11.73 0.27
C PHE A 217 -17.04 12.75 -0.87
N SER A 218 -18.02 13.66 -0.93
CA SER A 218 -18.13 14.65 -2.02
C SER A 218 -16.97 15.67 -2.08
N HIS A 219 -16.20 15.80 -1.00
CA HIS A 219 -15.03 16.70 -0.89
C HIS A 219 -13.70 15.96 -1.06
N LEU A 220 -13.71 14.67 -1.43
CA LEU A 220 -12.51 13.87 -1.54
C LEU A 220 -11.61 14.38 -2.68
N GLU A 221 -10.38 14.72 -2.34
CA GLU A 221 -9.35 15.22 -3.25
C GLU A 221 -8.26 14.18 -3.52
N TYR A 222 -8.02 13.28 -2.56
CA TYR A 222 -7.04 12.20 -2.62
C TYR A 222 -7.68 10.88 -2.21
N LEU A 223 -7.52 9.85 -3.03
CA LEU A 223 -7.90 8.48 -2.71
C LEU A 223 -6.77 7.52 -3.04
N ASP A 224 -6.37 6.70 -2.06
CA ASP A 224 -5.50 5.56 -2.27
C ASP A 224 -6.18 4.28 -1.81
N ILE A 225 -6.40 3.37 -2.77
CA ILE A 225 -6.97 2.04 -2.61
C ILE A 225 -6.04 0.99 -3.24
N SER A 226 -4.74 1.29 -3.30
CA SER A 226 -3.76 0.39 -3.89
C SER A 226 -3.70 -0.93 -3.11
N SER A 227 -3.68 -2.05 -3.82
CA SER A 227 -3.73 -3.40 -3.24
C SER A 227 -4.99 -3.67 -2.40
N VAL A 228 -6.11 -3.02 -2.73
CA VAL A 228 -7.44 -3.30 -2.15
C VAL A 228 -8.30 -4.01 -3.18
N ASN A 229 -8.78 -5.22 -2.88
CA ASN A 229 -9.58 -6.01 -3.81
C ASN A 229 -11.06 -5.62 -3.76
N LEU A 230 -11.38 -4.43 -4.29
CA LEU A 230 -12.75 -3.93 -4.36
C LEU A 230 -13.56 -4.69 -5.43
N LYS A 231 -14.81 -5.04 -5.10
CA LYS A 231 -15.72 -5.64 -6.10
C LYS A 231 -16.16 -4.65 -7.17
N ALA A 232 -16.28 -3.38 -6.80
CA ALA A 232 -16.67 -2.28 -7.66
C ALA A 232 -16.09 -0.98 -7.11
N LEU A 233 -15.83 -0.03 -8.01
CA LEU A 233 -15.36 1.31 -7.69
C LEU A 233 -16.26 2.31 -8.40
N ASP A 234 -17.07 3.05 -7.63
CA ASP A 234 -17.88 4.17 -8.13
C ASP A 234 -17.36 5.47 -7.52
N LEU A 235 -16.79 6.32 -8.38
CA LEU A 235 -16.25 7.63 -8.03
C LEU A 235 -17.05 8.80 -8.63
N THR A 236 -18.27 8.53 -9.11
CA THR A 236 -19.09 9.52 -9.84
C THR A 236 -19.49 10.74 -9.00
N LYS A 237 -19.45 10.63 -7.67
CA LYS A 237 -19.74 11.72 -6.72
C LYS A 237 -18.49 12.44 -6.22
N ASN A 238 -17.30 11.89 -6.43
CA ASN A 238 -16.03 12.45 -5.95
C ASN A 238 -15.47 13.46 -6.97
N ILE A 239 -16.25 14.47 -7.32
CA ILE A 239 -15.95 15.44 -8.39
C ILE A 239 -14.74 16.34 -8.10
N GLU A 240 -14.33 16.41 -6.83
CA GLU A 240 -13.16 17.17 -6.36
C GLU A 240 -11.85 16.37 -6.41
N LEU A 241 -11.90 15.09 -6.83
CA LEU A 241 -10.75 14.19 -6.83
C LEU A 241 -9.64 14.68 -7.77
N LYS A 242 -8.43 14.83 -7.21
CA LYS A 242 -7.21 15.28 -7.89
C LYS A 242 -6.17 14.17 -8.05
N GLU A 243 -6.16 13.23 -7.12
CA GLU A 243 -5.19 12.13 -7.07
C GLU A 243 -5.92 10.83 -6.77
N LEU A 244 -5.74 9.84 -7.64
CA LEU A 244 -6.29 8.50 -7.51
C LEU A 244 -5.19 7.46 -7.68
N TYR A 245 -5.00 6.66 -6.63
CA TYR A 245 -4.13 5.49 -6.62
C TYR A 245 -4.98 4.24 -6.42
N CYS A 246 -4.99 3.38 -7.44
CA CYS A 246 -5.74 2.14 -7.46
C CYS A 246 -4.90 1.01 -8.06
N GLU A 247 -3.59 1.03 -7.78
CA GLU A 247 -2.66 0.01 -8.24
C GLU A 247 -3.03 -1.37 -7.67
N ASN A 248 -3.03 -2.41 -8.50
CA ASN A 248 -3.30 -3.78 -8.05
C ASN A 248 -4.62 -3.92 -7.26
N ALA A 249 -5.66 -3.20 -7.67
CA ALA A 249 -6.99 -3.24 -7.05
C ALA A 249 -7.93 -4.29 -7.69
N GLY A 250 -7.43 -5.05 -8.68
CA GLY A 250 -8.19 -6.09 -9.36
C GLY A 250 -9.29 -5.55 -10.30
N LEU A 251 -9.21 -4.27 -10.68
CA LEU A 251 -10.23 -3.59 -11.47
C LEU A 251 -10.27 -4.14 -12.90
N LYS A 252 -11.48 -4.40 -13.40
CA LYS A 252 -11.72 -4.71 -14.83
C LYS A 252 -12.15 -3.49 -15.64
N ASN A 253 -12.74 -2.50 -14.98
CA ASN A 253 -13.19 -1.25 -15.56
C ASN A 253 -12.86 -0.11 -14.58
N LEU A 254 -12.59 1.06 -15.13
CA LEU A 254 -12.35 2.28 -14.36
C LEU A 254 -13.02 3.46 -15.07
N ASP A 255 -14.08 4.02 -14.46
CA ASP A 255 -14.72 5.25 -14.94
C ASP A 255 -14.25 6.45 -14.12
N VAL A 256 -13.47 7.31 -14.76
CA VAL A 256 -12.99 8.58 -14.19
C VAL A 256 -13.57 9.81 -14.91
N SER A 257 -14.65 9.63 -15.68
CA SER A 257 -15.23 10.67 -16.53
C SER A 257 -15.81 11.87 -15.76
N LYS A 258 -16.14 11.67 -14.47
CA LYS A 258 -16.64 12.73 -13.57
C LYS A 258 -15.53 13.40 -12.77
N ASN A 259 -14.36 12.79 -12.67
CA ASN A 259 -13.23 13.28 -11.89
C ASN A 259 -12.35 14.22 -12.74
N VAL A 260 -12.97 15.27 -13.30
CA VAL A 260 -12.35 16.18 -14.27
C VAL A 260 -11.17 16.98 -13.72
N LYS A 261 -11.03 17.04 -12.39
CA LYS A 261 -9.94 17.68 -11.66
C LYS A 261 -8.72 16.77 -11.45
N LEU A 262 -8.76 15.51 -11.89
CA LEU A 262 -7.64 14.57 -11.77
C LEU A 262 -6.37 15.14 -12.41
N THR A 263 -5.30 15.13 -11.63
CA THR A 263 -3.95 15.50 -12.01
C THR A 263 -3.00 14.30 -11.97
N HIS A 264 -3.29 13.30 -11.12
CA HIS A 264 -2.52 12.07 -10.99
C HIS A 264 -3.46 10.87 -10.99
N LEU A 265 -3.18 9.92 -11.87
CA LEU A 265 -3.87 8.63 -11.92
C LEU A 265 -2.83 7.50 -11.97
N ASN A 266 -2.84 6.65 -10.95
CA ASN A 266 -2.17 5.36 -10.97
C ASN A 266 -3.22 4.25 -10.94
N CYS A 267 -3.35 3.53 -12.05
CA CYS A 267 -4.18 2.33 -12.21
C CYS A 267 -3.35 1.12 -12.69
N ARG A 268 -2.05 1.12 -12.34
CA ARG A 268 -1.11 0.04 -12.65
C ARG A 268 -1.57 -1.32 -12.12
N GLU A 269 -1.17 -2.40 -12.78
CA GLU A 269 -1.40 -3.79 -12.30
C GLU A 269 -2.89 -4.13 -12.09
N ASN A 270 -3.76 -3.66 -12.98
CA ASN A 270 -5.16 -4.06 -13.00
C ASN A 270 -5.43 -5.00 -14.18
N ARG A 271 -6.72 -5.18 -14.53
CA ARG A 271 -7.18 -6.01 -15.64
C ARG A 271 -8.03 -5.15 -16.59
N LEU A 272 -7.58 -3.92 -16.81
CA LEU A 272 -8.26 -2.97 -17.69
C LEU A 272 -7.97 -3.33 -19.14
N ASP A 273 -9.01 -3.55 -19.93
CA ASP A 273 -8.92 -3.73 -21.38
C ASP A 273 -9.15 -2.40 -22.14
N ASP A 274 -9.77 -1.41 -21.48
CA ASP A 274 -9.96 -0.04 -21.97
C ASP A 274 -9.73 0.98 -20.84
N LEU A 275 -9.26 2.17 -21.22
CA LEU A 275 -9.11 3.31 -20.31
C LEU A 275 -9.47 4.62 -21.01
N SER A 276 -10.62 5.19 -20.66
CA SER A 276 -11.11 6.45 -21.20
C SER A 276 -10.79 7.63 -20.29
N ILE A 277 -9.92 8.54 -20.74
CA ILE A 277 -9.44 9.69 -19.95
C ILE A 277 -9.60 11.05 -20.65
N PHE A 278 -10.43 11.12 -21.70
CA PHE A 278 -10.63 12.33 -22.51
C PHE A 278 -11.22 13.53 -21.74
N GLN A 279 -11.87 13.28 -20.60
CA GLN A 279 -12.40 14.32 -19.71
C GLN A 279 -11.34 14.85 -18.71
N ASN A 280 -10.27 14.09 -18.45
CA ASN A 280 -9.26 14.39 -17.44
C ASN A 280 -8.16 15.29 -18.04
N LYS A 281 -8.54 16.48 -18.52
CA LYS A 281 -7.64 17.41 -19.24
C LYS A 281 -6.53 18.00 -18.37
N GLU A 282 -6.69 17.94 -17.04
CA GLU A 282 -5.73 18.41 -16.05
C GLU A 282 -4.68 17.35 -15.68
N LEU A 283 -4.75 16.15 -16.26
CA LEU A 283 -3.86 15.04 -15.93
C LEU A 283 -2.40 15.38 -16.30
N LYS A 284 -1.51 15.22 -15.30
CA LYS A 284 -0.06 15.44 -15.41
C LYS A 284 0.72 14.13 -15.32
N PHE A 285 0.20 13.17 -14.56
CA PHE A 285 0.78 11.85 -14.38
C PHE A 285 -0.28 10.78 -14.68
N LEU A 286 0.09 9.83 -15.54
CA LEU A 286 -0.67 8.61 -15.79
C LEU A 286 0.26 7.41 -15.68
N ASP A 287 -0.05 6.49 -14.77
CA ASP A 287 0.46 5.12 -14.79
C ASP A 287 -0.70 4.15 -15.01
N CYS A 288 -0.74 3.56 -16.20
CA CYS A 288 -1.67 2.51 -16.59
C CYS A 288 -0.92 1.23 -17.00
N GLY A 289 0.34 1.07 -16.57
CA GLY A 289 1.14 -0.08 -16.95
C GLY A 289 0.61 -1.41 -16.37
N LYS A 290 1.05 -2.54 -16.93
CA LYS A 290 0.63 -3.89 -16.52
C LYS A 290 -0.90 -4.06 -16.52
N ASN A 291 -1.52 -3.72 -17.64
CA ASN A 291 -2.94 -3.93 -17.92
C ASN A 291 -3.10 -4.70 -19.26
N GLY A 292 -4.31 -4.78 -19.81
CA GLY A 292 -4.63 -5.40 -21.09
C GLY A 292 -4.96 -4.41 -22.20
N LEU A 293 -4.51 -3.15 -22.10
CA LEU A 293 -4.91 -2.09 -23.03
C LEU A 293 -4.34 -2.34 -24.43
N ASP A 294 -5.19 -2.41 -25.45
CA ASP A 294 -4.76 -2.51 -26.87
C ASP A 294 -4.66 -1.14 -27.56
N THR A 295 -5.28 -0.12 -26.97
CA THR A 295 -5.39 1.25 -27.46
C THR A 295 -5.28 2.21 -26.29
N LEU A 296 -4.57 3.32 -26.49
CA LEU A 296 -4.47 4.40 -25.50
C LEU A 296 -4.64 5.77 -26.17
N LEU A 297 -5.81 6.38 -25.98
CA LEU A 297 -6.14 7.69 -26.55
C LEU A 297 -5.86 8.82 -25.55
N ILE A 298 -4.71 9.48 -25.74
CA ILE A 298 -4.18 10.50 -24.82
C ILE A 298 -4.03 11.89 -25.46
N ASN A 299 -4.44 12.04 -26.72
CA ASN A 299 -4.22 13.24 -27.51
C ASN A 299 -4.92 14.52 -26.98
N LEU A 300 -5.87 14.37 -26.06
CA LEU A 300 -6.57 15.47 -25.40
C LEU A 300 -5.98 15.84 -24.03
N ASN A 301 -5.06 15.02 -23.50
CA ASN A 301 -4.45 15.20 -22.18
C ASN A 301 -3.14 15.98 -22.30
N THR A 302 -3.19 17.16 -22.94
CA THR A 302 -2.00 17.95 -23.33
C THR A 302 -1.13 18.46 -22.18
N LYS A 303 -1.61 18.32 -20.92
CA LYS A 303 -0.88 18.64 -19.69
C LYS A 303 -0.08 17.46 -19.13
N LEU A 304 -0.14 16.28 -19.75
CA LEU A 304 0.63 15.11 -19.34
C LEU A 304 2.14 15.42 -19.40
N GLN A 305 2.81 15.14 -18.29
CA GLN A 305 4.24 15.29 -18.08
C GLN A 305 4.92 13.93 -17.96
N ARG A 306 4.22 12.93 -17.41
CA ARG A 306 4.73 11.57 -17.23
C ARG A 306 3.67 10.56 -17.64
N LEU A 307 4.06 9.61 -18.49
CA LEU A 307 3.23 8.53 -19.01
C LEU A 307 3.93 7.19 -18.82
N HIS A 308 3.35 6.31 -18.01
CA HIS A 308 3.74 4.92 -17.89
C HIS A 308 2.60 4.05 -18.43
N CYS A 309 2.82 3.43 -19.58
CA CYS A 309 1.90 2.50 -20.24
C CYS A 309 2.58 1.18 -20.58
N ASP A 310 3.67 0.85 -19.88
CA ASP A 310 4.44 -0.37 -20.10
C ASP A 310 3.64 -1.64 -19.83
N SER A 311 4.04 -2.77 -20.41
CA SER A 311 3.42 -4.08 -20.16
C SER A 311 1.91 -4.08 -20.46
N ASN A 312 1.54 -3.64 -21.67
CA ASN A 312 0.18 -3.65 -22.22
C ASN A 312 0.19 -4.30 -23.62
N GLU A 313 -0.87 -4.14 -24.40
CA GLU A 313 -1.03 -4.70 -25.75
C GLU A 313 -1.13 -3.60 -26.83
N ILE A 314 -0.64 -2.39 -26.52
CA ILE A 314 -0.79 -1.18 -27.36
C ILE A 314 -0.05 -1.34 -28.68
N LYS A 315 -0.70 -0.99 -29.80
CA LYS A 315 -0.12 -1.10 -31.16
C LYS A 315 0.42 0.21 -31.74
N ASP A 316 -0.17 1.33 -31.36
CA ASP A 316 0.19 2.65 -31.84
C ASP A 316 0.23 3.62 -30.66
N LEU A 317 1.28 4.44 -30.60
CA LEU A 317 1.42 5.45 -29.57
C LEU A 317 1.67 6.83 -30.20
N ASP A 318 0.64 7.67 -30.20
CA ASP A 318 0.72 9.06 -30.64
C ASP A 318 0.81 10.00 -29.43
N ILE A 319 1.99 10.60 -29.26
CA ILE A 319 2.26 11.62 -28.22
C ILE A 319 2.54 12.99 -28.81
N SER A 320 2.18 13.21 -30.09
CA SER A 320 2.52 14.43 -30.82
C SER A 320 1.88 15.70 -30.27
N SER A 321 0.74 15.56 -29.59
CA SER A 321 0.01 16.64 -28.95
C SER A 321 0.48 16.96 -27.52
N LEU A 322 1.30 16.09 -26.90
CA LEU A 322 1.71 16.18 -25.50
C LEU A 322 2.92 17.09 -25.30
N LYS A 323 2.75 18.40 -25.48
CA LYS A 323 3.84 19.39 -25.46
C LYS A 323 4.61 19.46 -24.13
N GLU A 324 3.96 19.04 -23.04
CA GLU A 324 4.50 19.05 -21.69
C GLU A 324 5.17 17.73 -21.29
N ILE A 325 5.16 16.71 -22.16
CA ILE A 325 5.68 15.38 -21.83
C ILE A 325 7.19 15.41 -21.58
N GLU A 326 7.60 14.82 -20.47
CA GLU A 326 8.99 14.70 -20.04
C GLU A 326 9.45 13.24 -20.00
N GLU A 327 8.56 12.31 -19.64
CA GLU A 327 8.88 10.90 -19.44
C GLU A 327 7.81 9.99 -20.04
N VAL A 328 8.25 9.01 -20.84
CA VAL A 328 7.39 8.00 -21.46
C VAL A 328 8.00 6.61 -21.29
N TYR A 329 7.31 5.75 -20.54
CA TYR A 329 7.62 4.32 -20.42
C TYR A 329 6.53 3.52 -21.13
N CYS A 330 6.85 2.99 -22.30
CA CYS A 330 5.93 2.23 -23.16
C CYS A 330 6.51 0.87 -23.59
N TYR A 331 7.51 0.37 -22.87
CA TYR A 331 8.12 -0.93 -23.15
C TYR A 331 7.16 -2.09 -22.91
N ARG A 332 7.45 -3.27 -23.47
CA ARG A 332 6.58 -4.47 -23.35
C ARG A 332 5.17 -4.19 -23.84
N ASN A 333 5.07 -3.76 -25.09
CA ASN A 333 3.81 -3.56 -25.80
C ASN A 333 3.90 -4.20 -27.19
N LYS A 334 2.92 -3.92 -28.06
CA LYS A 334 2.92 -4.32 -29.47
C LYS A 334 3.15 -3.13 -30.39
N ILE A 335 3.81 -2.07 -29.91
CA ILE A 335 3.89 -0.80 -30.63
C ILE A 335 4.69 -0.97 -31.90
N GLU A 336 4.11 -0.61 -33.04
CA GLU A 336 4.79 -0.61 -34.34
C GLU A 336 5.37 0.78 -34.65
N ASN A 337 4.69 1.84 -34.20
CA ASN A 337 5.09 3.22 -34.44
C ASN A 337 4.86 4.11 -33.21
N ILE A 338 5.85 4.97 -32.93
CA ILE A 338 5.74 6.05 -31.94
C ILE A 338 5.78 7.37 -32.69
N VAL A 339 4.66 8.09 -32.70
CA VAL A 339 4.56 9.41 -33.31
C VAL A 339 4.96 10.46 -32.29
N LEU A 340 6.17 11.00 -32.47
CA LEU A 340 6.64 12.18 -31.75
C LEU A 340 6.19 13.46 -32.46
N GLY A 341 5.78 14.45 -31.68
CA GLY A 341 5.58 15.82 -32.13
C GLY A 341 6.78 16.68 -31.75
N SER A 342 6.58 18.00 -31.68
CA SER A 342 7.60 18.92 -31.15
C SER A 342 7.70 18.84 -29.61
N ASN A 343 8.07 17.68 -29.07
CA ASN A 343 8.15 17.44 -27.62
C ASN A 343 9.51 17.91 -27.07
N ILE A 344 9.72 19.22 -27.02
CA ILE A 344 10.98 19.83 -26.57
C ILE A 344 11.38 19.43 -25.14
N LYS A 345 10.39 19.13 -24.29
CA LYS A 345 10.56 18.77 -22.88
C LYS A 345 10.84 17.28 -22.64
N LEU A 346 10.71 16.42 -23.65
CA LEU A 346 10.94 14.99 -23.49
C LEU A 346 12.39 14.75 -23.04
N LYS A 347 12.56 14.09 -21.90
CA LYS A 347 13.84 13.74 -21.27
C LYS A 347 14.12 12.25 -21.35
N SER A 348 13.09 11.43 -21.21
CA SER A 348 13.20 9.97 -21.08
C SER A 348 12.18 9.24 -21.94
N LEU A 349 12.64 8.32 -22.80
CA LEU A 349 11.78 7.42 -23.60
C LEU A 349 12.27 5.97 -23.49
N PHE A 350 11.44 5.09 -22.93
CA PHE A 350 11.72 3.67 -22.79
C PHE A 350 10.71 2.89 -23.61
N CYS A 351 11.12 2.39 -24.77
CA CYS A 351 10.24 1.77 -25.77
C CYS A 351 10.70 0.38 -26.23
N PHE A 352 11.50 -0.30 -25.42
CA PHE A 352 12.01 -1.64 -25.70
C PHE A 352 10.93 -2.74 -25.64
N GLU A 353 11.22 -3.94 -26.13
CA GLU A 353 10.24 -5.05 -26.16
C GLU A 353 8.91 -4.62 -26.82
N ASN A 354 9.01 -4.08 -28.04
CA ASN A 354 7.92 -3.66 -28.92
C ASN A 354 8.14 -4.21 -30.35
N ASN A 355 7.22 -3.92 -31.27
CA ASN A 355 7.27 -4.34 -32.67
C ASN A 355 7.73 -3.22 -33.63
N ILE A 356 8.54 -2.28 -33.14
CA ILE A 356 9.00 -1.12 -33.93
C ILE A 356 10.03 -1.59 -34.96
N ASP A 357 9.71 -1.48 -36.24
CA ASP A 357 10.61 -1.84 -37.34
C ASP A 357 11.73 -0.81 -37.55
N GLU A 358 12.73 -1.16 -38.38
CA GLU A 358 13.89 -0.31 -38.66
C GLU A 358 13.49 1.08 -39.17
N LYS A 359 12.50 1.14 -40.07
CA LYS A 359 12.03 2.40 -40.68
C LYS A 359 11.35 3.30 -39.66
N SER A 360 10.52 2.73 -38.80
CA SER A 360 9.80 3.46 -37.75
C SER A 360 10.76 3.93 -36.67
N MET A 361 11.77 3.12 -36.33
CA MET A 361 12.84 3.51 -35.42
C MET A 361 13.71 4.64 -35.99
N LYS A 362 14.01 4.63 -37.31
CA LYS A 362 14.68 5.75 -37.98
C LYS A 362 13.85 7.02 -37.90
N THR A 363 12.55 6.91 -38.17
CA THR A 363 11.61 8.04 -38.07
C THR A 363 11.56 8.58 -36.64
N LEU A 364 11.57 7.70 -35.64
CA LEU A 364 11.62 8.08 -34.23
C LEU A 364 12.90 8.89 -33.94
N PHE A 365 14.08 8.38 -34.29
CA PHE A 365 15.35 9.07 -34.08
C PHE A 365 15.44 10.41 -34.80
N ASP A 366 14.96 10.49 -36.04
CA ASP A 366 14.92 11.73 -36.83
C ASP A 366 13.98 12.77 -36.20
N SER A 367 12.95 12.31 -35.47
CA SER A 367 11.98 13.16 -34.77
C SER A 367 12.45 13.60 -33.38
N LEU A 368 13.48 12.96 -32.81
CA LEU A 368 14.05 13.37 -31.52
C LEU A 368 14.69 14.75 -31.65
N ILE A 369 14.32 15.65 -30.76
CA ILE A 369 14.89 16.99 -30.70
C ILE A 369 16.24 16.93 -29.96
N ALA A 370 17.25 17.62 -30.50
CA ALA A 370 18.53 17.83 -29.84
C ALA A 370 18.36 18.50 -28.47
N GLY A 371 19.09 18.05 -27.46
CA GLY A 371 19.13 18.70 -26.15
C GLY A 371 19.81 20.07 -26.21
N ASP A 372 19.59 20.91 -25.20
CA ASP A 372 20.23 22.23 -25.04
C ASP A 372 21.72 22.16 -24.64
N GLY A 373 22.29 20.95 -24.54
CA GLY A 373 23.69 20.70 -24.19
C GLY A 373 23.97 20.70 -22.69
N TYR A 374 23.04 21.15 -21.85
CA TYR A 374 23.17 21.15 -20.38
C TYR A 374 22.40 20.00 -19.72
N ASN A 375 21.37 19.48 -20.39
CA ASN A 375 20.59 18.32 -19.95
C ASN A 375 20.79 17.12 -20.88
N PHE A 376 21.34 16.01 -20.35
CA PHE A 376 21.39 14.74 -21.08
C PHE A 376 20.01 14.08 -21.09
N LYS A 377 19.52 13.72 -22.28
CA LYS A 377 18.28 12.97 -22.47
C LYS A 377 18.59 11.47 -22.62
N THR A 378 17.64 10.60 -22.29
CA THR A 378 17.82 9.15 -22.29
C THR A 378 16.78 8.47 -23.15
N ILE A 379 17.23 7.61 -24.06
CA ILE A 379 16.35 6.70 -24.81
C ILE A 379 16.87 5.28 -24.69
N VAL A 380 15.98 4.36 -24.31
CA VAL A 380 16.31 2.96 -24.07
C VAL A 380 15.56 2.08 -25.05
N VAL A 381 16.32 1.37 -25.87
CA VAL A 381 15.84 0.47 -26.92
C VAL A 381 16.63 -0.85 -26.80
N TYR A 382 16.10 -1.84 -26.07
CA TYR A 382 16.72 -3.17 -26.01
C TYR A 382 16.36 -3.99 -27.24
N ALA A 383 17.38 -4.62 -27.83
CA ALA A 383 17.24 -5.68 -28.81
C ALA A 383 17.54 -7.02 -28.11
N GLU A 384 16.70 -8.04 -28.31
CA GLU A 384 17.00 -9.37 -27.79
C GLU A 384 18.17 -9.99 -28.57
N LYS A 385 18.96 -10.86 -27.92
CA LYS A 385 19.85 -11.79 -28.62
C LYS A 385 19.24 -13.18 -28.54
N ASN A 386 19.00 -13.87 -29.66
CA ASN A 386 18.75 -15.31 -29.60
C ASN A 386 20.08 -16.09 -29.66
N PRO A 387 20.47 -16.87 -28.64
CA PRO A 387 21.75 -17.58 -28.64
C PRO A 387 21.85 -18.79 -29.60
N ASN A 388 20.74 -19.24 -30.20
CA ASN A 388 20.67 -20.55 -30.90
C ASN A 388 20.28 -20.49 -32.39
N LEU A 389 20.33 -19.34 -33.07
CA LEU A 389 19.96 -19.23 -34.49
C LEU A 389 21.17 -19.09 -35.44
N ILE A 390 21.25 -19.96 -36.45
CA ILE A 390 21.93 -19.70 -37.74
C ILE A 390 20.86 -19.20 -38.72
N TYR A 391 21.11 -18.04 -39.34
CA TYR A 391 20.20 -17.25 -40.15
C TYR A 391 19.63 -18.00 -41.37
N LYS A 392 18.31 -17.90 -41.62
CA LYS A 392 17.70 -18.21 -42.93
C LYS A 392 16.67 -17.13 -43.31
N PRO A 393 16.60 -16.73 -44.60
CA PRO A 393 16.34 -15.34 -44.96
C PRO A 393 14.87 -14.94 -45.08
N ASP A 394 13.89 -15.78 -44.76
CA ASP A 394 12.50 -15.47 -45.10
C ASP A 394 11.53 -15.75 -43.95
N LYS A 395 10.94 -14.64 -43.48
CA LYS A 395 9.69 -14.47 -42.72
C LYS A 395 9.79 -14.17 -41.22
N TYR A 396 9.74 -12.85 -40.97
CA TYR A 396 9.05 -12.14 -39.88
C TYR A 396 9.33 -12.63 -38.46
N PHE A 397 10.35 -12.05 -37.83
CA PHE A 397 10.33 -11.45 -36.49
C PHE A 397 11.72 -10.85 -36.30
N ASP A 398 11.87 -9.55 -36.61
CA ASP A 398 13.12 -8.84 -36.41
C ASP A 398 13.14 -8.20 -35.02
N HIS A 399 13.54 -8.98 -34.03
CA HIS A 399 13.86 -8.45 -32.69
C HIS A 399 15.37 -8.25 -32.48
N ASN A 400 16.14 -8.13 -33.58
CA ASN A 400 17.56 -7.77 -33.53
C ASN A 400 17.76 -6.35 -34.07
N PHE A 401 17.15 -5.34 -33.44
CA PHE A 401 17.38 -3.96 -33.83
C PHE A 401 18.84 -3.57 -33.58
N VAL A 402 19.65 -3.56 -34.64
CA VAL A 402 21.00 -3.01 -34.65
C VAL A 402 20.94 -1.64 -35.34
N PRO A 403 21.21 -0.54 -34.64
CA PRO A 403 21.21 0.78 -35.26
C PRO A 403 22.21 0.84 -36.41
N THR A 404 21.79 1.33 -37.57
CA THR A 404 22.71 1.56 -38.69
C THR A 404 23.63 2.74 -38.42
N GLU A 405 24.79 2.80 -39.07
CA GLU A 405 25.68 3.97 -38.97
C GLU A 405 24.98 5.27 -39.35
N GLU A 406 24.04 5.24 -40.30
CA GLU A 406 23.23 6.41 -40.67
C GLU A 406 22.39 6.92 -39.48
N MET A 407 21.77 6.03 -38.73
CA MET A 407 20.95 6.37 -37.55
C MET A 407 21.81 6.94 -36.42
N LEU A 408 23.00 6.34 -36.20
CA LEU A 408 23.97 6.82 -35.21
C LEU A 408 24.59 8.17 -35.60
N ASN A 409 24.64 8.49 -36.89
CA ASN A 409 25.14 9.75 -37.42
C ASN A 409 24.11 10.89 -37.40
N SER A 410 22.86 10.63 -36.96
CA SER A 410 21.86 11.68 -36.76
C SER A 410 22.40 12.76 -35.82
N SER A 411 22.23 14.03 -36.20
CA SER A 411 22.68 15.17 -35.38
C SER A 411 22.06 15.19 -33.98
N SER A 412 20.85 14.63 -33.84
CA SER A 412 20.14 14.47 -32.58
C SER A 412 20.78 13.41 -31.68
N PHE A 413 21.37 12.36 -32.25
CA PHE A 413 21.94 11.22 -31.51
C PHE A 413 23.00 11.64 -30.48
N LYS A 414 23.79 12.69 -30.78
CA LYS A 414 24.84 13.21 -29.88
C LYS A 414 24.32 13.75 -28.54
N PHE A 415 23.04 14.07 -28.45
CA PHE A 415 22.42 14.67 -27.25
C PHE A 415 21.60 13.66 -26.43
N TRP A 416 21.50 12.42 -26.92
CA TRP A 416 20.78 11.34 -26.27
C TRP A 416 21.76 10.26 -25.81
N LYS A 417 21.66 9.88 -24.54
CA LYS A 417 22.26 8.63 -24.04
C LYS A 417 21.39 7.50 -24.54
N VAL A 418 21.86 6.81 -25.57
CA VAL A 418 21.13 5.70 -26.17
C VAL A 418 21.69 4.38 -25.69
N TYR A 419 20.82 3.57 -25.10
CA TYR A 419 21.17 2.25 -24.62
C TYR A 419 20.63 1.20 -25.58
N PHE A 420 21.57 0.45 -26.19
CA PHE A 420 21.33 -0.72 -27.02
C PHE A 420 22.15 -1.86 -26.44
N THR A 421 21.54 -2.85 -25.77
CA THR A 421 22.33 -3.97 -25.23
C THR A 421 21.62 -5.30 -25.38
N LEU A 422 22.42 -6.31 -25.74
CA LEU A 422 22.06 -7.72 -25.80
C LEU A 422 22.26 -8.34 -24.41
N TYR A 423 21.14 -8.75 -23.78
CA TYR A 423 21.02 -9.52 -22.53
C TYR A 423 21.49 -8.90 -21.20
N GLY A 424 20.70 -9.19 -20.15
CA GLY A 424 21.25 -9.53 -18.84
C GLY A 424 21.37 -8.41 -17.82
N LEU A 425 20.26 -7.75 -17.47
CA LEU A 425 20.11 -7.16 -16.15
C LEU A 425 18.94 -7.89 -15.48
N GLU A 426 19.26 -8.84 -14.61
CA GLU A 426 18.31 -9.47 -13.67
C GLU A 426 17.68 -8.45 -12.70
N ASP A 427 17.96 -7.16 -12.89
CA ASP A 427 17.57 -6.08 -12.01
C ASP A 427 17.30 -4.78 -12.82
N ILE A 428 16.42 -4.87 -13.83
CA ILE A 428 15.83 -3.67 -14.48
C ILE A 428 15.15 -2.78 -13.43
N GLY A 429 14.62 -3.38 -12.35
CA GLY A 429 14.09 -2.68 -11.17
C GLY A 429 15.10 -1.73 -10.55
N SER A 430 16.31 -2.18 -10.21
CA SER A 430 17.33 -1.28 -9.62
C SER A 430 17.88 -0.23 -10.58
N ILE A 431 17.86 -0.46 -11.90
CA ILE A 431 18.23 0.59 -12.86
C ILE A 431 17.14 1.65 -12.97
N LEU A 432 15.87 1.23 -13.08
CA LEU A 432 14.73 2.16 -13.07
C LEU A 432 14.68 2.91 -11.73
N ASP A 433 14.83 2.23 -10.60
CA ASP A 433 14.88 2.84 -9.26
C ASP A 433 16.09 3.76 -9.10
N SER A 434 17.27 3.41 -9.64
CA SER A 434 18.46 4.27 -9.61
C SER A 434 18.31 5.51 -10.52
N LEU A 435 17.61 5.39 -11.64
CA LEU A 435 17.31 6.51 -12.55
C LEU A 435 16.19 7.41 -11.99
N LEU A 436 15.18 6.83 -11.35
CA LEU A 436 14.11 7.53 -10.63
C LEU A 436 14.65 8.25 -9.38
N GLN A 437 15.56 7.63 -8.62
CA GLN A 437 16.23 8.29 -7.48
C GLN A 437 17.13 9.45 -7.94
N LYS A 438 17.83 9.34 -9.07
CA LYS A 438 18.66 10.43 -9.61
C LYS A 438 17.88 11.60 -10.22
N THR A 439 16.62 11.41 -10.57
CA THR A 439 15.73 12.50 -11.02
C THR A 439 15.00 13.16 -9.84
N GLY A 440 15.00 12.54 -8.66
CA GLY A 440 14.50 13.12 -7.41
C GLY A 440 15.51 14.00 -6.65
N GLU A 441 16.81 13.93 -6.97
CA GLU A 441 17.87 14.74 -6.36
C GLU A 441 18.48 15.72 -7.38
N ALA A 442 17.71 16.72 -7.81
CA ALA A 442 18.26 17.93 -8.43
C ALA A 442 17.26 19.09 -8.33
N LEU A 443 17.13 19.64 -7.12
CA LEU A 443 16.74 21.03 -6.87
C LEU A 443 17.70 21.64 -5.86
#